data_AF-A0A838E839-F1
#
_entry.id   AF-A0A838E839-F1
#
_cell.length_a   1.000
_cell.length_b   1.000
_cell.length_c   1.000
_cell.angle_alpha   90.00
_cell.angle_beta   90.00
_cell.angle_gamma   90.00
#
_symmetry.space_group_name_H-M   'P 1'
#
loop_
_entity.id
_entity.type
_entity.pdbx_description
1 polymer ?
#
loop_
_entity_poly.entity_id
_entity_poly.type
_entity_poly.pdbx_seq_one_letter_code
_entity_poly.pdbx_strand_id
1 'polypeptide(L)'
;ATGAFREASANHGDDMGQGWGEHIFESLEKGSQQYEWLEEELGSPEFRRARLTVVMMHEAVHSVGDNVLTPFTDPVRIEERDDDGALTRIRYEYPRENDQLRGDVKVLMEQAGVDLVFNGHSHLWNRFHSAAGVDYIETSNVGNNYGAFTEQSGRSRSVPPPPWDADNYVAQGDPGGLEPIVPTVDPVLDASGQPQPYIASNDLTAFSILDTGDGTVTSYIYDVREPDQPAHVFDRFSLSDPDGEGGRGGRNR
;
A
#
# COMPACT_ATOMS: atom_id res chain seq x y z
N ALA A 1 -14.80 -3.12 -22.11
CA ALA A 1 -13.67 -2.77 -21.23
C ALA A 1 -13.25 -4.05 -20.54
N THR A 2 -12.08 -4.57 -20.89
CA THR A 2 -11.31 -5.45 -20.01
C THR A 2 -10.87 -4.60 -18.82
N GLY A 3 -11.03 -5.12 -17.62
CA GLY A 3 -10.55 -4.51 -16.38
C GLY A 3 -10.54 -5.58 -15.29
N ALA A 4 -9.88 -5.30 -14.16
CA ALA A 4 -9.76 -6.26 -13.05
C ALA A 4 -11.10 -6.99 -12.75
N PHE A 5 -12.19 -6.24 -12.70
CA PHE A 5 -13.48 -6.78 -12.29
C PHE A 5 -14.27 -7.59 -13.34
N ARG A 6 -13.96 -7.49 -14.64
CA ARG A 6 -14.72 -8.21 -15.69
C ARG A 6 -14.01 -8.34 -17.03
N GLU A 7 -14.42 -9.35 -17.78
CA GLU A 7 -14.01 -9.52 -19.17
C GLU A 7 -14.81 -8.64 -20.13
N ALA A 8 -14.17 -8.28 -21.25
CA ALA A 8 -14.90 -7.75 -22.39
C ALA A 8 -15.71 -8.87 -23.06
N SER A 9 -16.95 -8.57 -23.46
CA SER A 9 -17.82 -9.57 -24.11
C SER A 9 -17.23 -10.19 -25.37
N ALA A 10 -16.36 -9.45 -26.08
CA ALA A 10 -15.65 -9.96 -27.25
C ALA A 10 -14.65 -11.08 -26.93
N ASN A 11 -14.20 -11.19 -25.68
CA ASN A 11 -13.15 -12.12 -25.25
C ASN A 11 -13.72 -13.37 -24.54
N HIS A 12 -15.04 -13.49 -24.37
CA HIS A 12 -15.66 -14.61 -23.66
C HIS A 12 -15.30 -15.99 -24.23
N GLY A 13 -15.04 -16.09 -25.53
CA GLY A 13 -14.61 -17.33 -26.20
C GLY A 13 -13.13 -17.36 -26.57
N ASP A 14 -12.35 -16.37 -26.15
CA ASP A 14 -10.92 -16.25 -26.42
C ASP A 14 -10.16 -16.23 -25.09
N ASP A 15 -9.73 -17.40 -24.64
CA ASP A 15 -9.03 -17.57 -23.36
C ASP A 15 -7.74 -16.74 -23.28
N MET A 16 -7.07 -16.52 -24.42
CA MET A 16 -5.85 -15.70 -24.49
C MET A 16 -6.15 -14.19 -24.50
N GLY A 17 -7.38 -13.81 -24.84
CA GLY A 17 -7.87 -12.43 -24.77
C GLY A 17 -8.41 -12.05 -23.40
N GLN A 18 -8.63 -13.02 -22.50
CA GLN A 18 -9.12 -12.78 -21.14
C GLN A 18 -8.00 -12.31 -20.21
N GLY A 19 -8.34 -11.39 -19.31
CA GLY A 19 -7.44 -10.91 -18.26
C GLY A 19 -7.43 -11.78 -17.00
N TRP A 20 -8.40 -12.69 -16.87
CA TRP A 20 -8.53 -13.63 -15.74
C TRP A 20 -8.71 -12.97 -14.36
N GLY A 21 -8.98 -11.66 -14.33
CA GLY A 21 -8.99 -10.87 -13.10
C GLY A 21 -7.61 -10.75 -12.45
N GLU A 22 -6.56 -11.21 -13.12
CA GLU A 22 -5.26 -11.42 -12.53
C GLU A 22 -4.53 -10.09 -12.38
N HIS A 23 -4.14 -9.81 -11.14
CA HIS A 23 -3.26 -8.69 -10.81
C HIS A 23 -2.13 -9.14 -9.88
N ILE A 24 -2.10 -10.44 -9.55
CA ILE A 24 -1.04 -11.10 -8.80
C ILE A 24 -0.18 -11.87 -9.81
N PHE A 25 1.12 -11.54 -9.86
CA PHE A 25 2.05 -12.25 -10.74
C PHE A 25 2.45 -13.61 -10.17
N GLU A 26 2.63 -13.67 -8.84
CA GLU A 26 3.01 -14.86 -8.08
C GLU A 26 2.31 -14.83 -6.72
N SER A 27 1.88 -16.00 -6.24
CA SER A 27 1.15 -16.13 -4.99
C SER A 27 1.99 -15.72 -3.78
N LEU A 28 1.39 -14.91 -2.90
CA LEU A 28 1.91 -14.55 -1.58
C LEU A 28 1.25 -15.35 -0.46
N GLU A 29 0.45 -16.37 -0.78
CA GLU A 29 -0.21 -17.21 0.21
C GLU A 29 0.78 -17.93 1.11
N LYS A 30 0.34 -18.23 2.33
CA LYS A 30 1.06 -19.13 3.24
C LYS A 30 1.43 -20.43 2.54
N GLY A 31 2.72 -20.76 2.55
CA GLY A 31 3.28 -21.94 1.89
C GLY A 31 3.72 -21.72 0.44
N SER A 32 3.55 -20.51 -0.12
CA SER A 32 4.22 -20.16 -1.37
C SER A 32 5.73 -20.04 -1.16
N GLN A 33 6.50 -20.24 -2.22
CA GLN A 33 7.97 -20.16 -2.14
C GLN A 33 8.44 -18.77 -1.63
N GLN A 34 7.75 -17.70 -2.04
CA GLN A 34 8.09 -16.35 -1.60
C GLN A 34 7.72 -16.11 -0.14
N TYR A 35 6.59 -16.66 0.32
CA TYR A 35 6.16 -16.57 1.71
C TYR A 35 7.11 -17.30 2.64
N GLU A 36 7.43 -18.56 2.34
CA GLU A 36 8.34 -19.38 3.14
C GLU A 36 9.74 -18.76 3.22
N TRP A 37 10.25 -18.26 2.09
CA TRP A 37 11.51 -17.52 2.07
C TRP A 37 11.48 -16.27 2.96
N LEU A 38 10.40 -15.48 2.91
CA LEU A 38 10.27 -14.28 3.73
C LEU A 38 10.23 -14.63 5.22
N GLU A 39 9.48 -15.67 5.60
CA GLU A 39 9.42 -16.15 6.98
C GLU A 39 10.82 -16.58 7.48
N GLU A 40 11.58 -17.31 6.66
CA GLU A 40 12.96 -17.70 6.98
C GLU A 40 13.89 -16.49 7.12
N GLU A 41 13.82 -15.52 6.21
CA GLU A 41 14.66 -14.31 6.22
C GLU A 41 14.39 -13.45 7.44
N LEU A 42 13.12 -13.20 7.76
CA LEU A 42 12.69 -12.46 8.96
C LEU A 42 13.06 -13.20 10.26
N GLY A 43 13.13 -14.54 10.19
CA GLY A 43 13.61 -15.39 11.28
C GLY A 43 15.13 -15.45 11.44
N SER A 44 15.90 -14.91 10.49
CA SER A 44 17.34 -15.10 10.43
C SER A 44 18.07 -14.42 11.60
N PRO A 45 19.22 -14.98 12.04
CA PRO A 45 20.10 -14.32 13.00
C PRO A 45 20.56 -12.94 12.54
N GLU A 46 20.72 -12.72 11.23
CA GLU A 46 21.14 -11.47 10.60
C GLU A 46 20.07 -10.41 10.77
N PHE A 47 18.82 -10.72 10.43
CA PHE A 47 17.67 -9.84 10.60
C PHE A 47 17.50 -9.42 12.07
N ARG A 48 17.50 -10.39 12.99
CA ARG A 48 17.33 -10.13 14.43
C ARG A 48 18.44 -9.28 15.04
N ARG A 49 19.66 -9.33 14.50
CA ARG A 49 20.83 -8.58 14.97
C ARG A 49 21.00 -7.23 14.27
N ALA A 50 20.31 -6.99 13.16
CA ALA A 50 20.36 -5.72 12.47
C ALA A 50 19.86 -4.59 13.39
N ARG A 51 20.51 -3.43 13.34
CA ARG A 51 20.07 -2.24 14.10
C ARG A 51 18.81 -1.63 13.50
N LEU A 52 18.70 -1.69 12.17
CA LEU A 52 17.56 -1.23 11.39
C LEU A 52 17.21 -2.33 10.39
N THR A 53 15.92 -2.59 10.25
CA THR A 53 15.34 -3.56 9.34
C THR A 53 14.34 -2.83 8.45
N VAL A 54 14.54 -2.94 7.14
CA VAL A 54 13.76 -2.23 6.14
C VAL A 54 13.25 -3.22 5.13
N VAL A 55 11.95 -3.23 4.89
CA VAL A 55 11.32 -3.95 3.79
C VAL A 55 10.96 -2.96 2.68
N MET A 56 11.19 -3.35 1.44
CA MET A 56 10.77 -2.59 0.27
C MET A 56 9.83 -3.46 -0.55
N MET A 57 8.68 -2.92 -0.91
CA MET A 57 7.69 -3.58 -1.76
C MET A 57 7.06 -2.58 -2.71
N HIS A 58 6.46 -3.04 -3.80
CA HIS A 58 5.79 -2.12 -4.72
C HIS A 58 4.37 -1.84 -4.26
N GLU A 59 3.59 -2.90 -4.06
CA GLU A 59 2.21 -2.83 -3.57
C GLU A 59 2.16 -2.45 -2.09
N ALA A 60 1.24 -1.56 -1.73
CA ALA A 60 1.17 -1.03 -0.38
C ALA A 60 0.23 -1.85 0.50
N VAL A 61 0.73 -2.31 1.66
CA VAL A 61 -0.12 -2.84 2.74
C VAL A 61 -1.09 -1.77 3.24
N HIS A 62 -0.53 -0.58 3.49
CA HIS A 62 -1.21 0.61 3.98
C HIS A 62 -1.05 1.75 2.98
N SER A 63 -2.15 2.27 2.44
CA SER A 63 -2.13 3.50 1.64
C SER A 63 -3.51 4.17 1.56
N VAL A 64 -3.52 5.49 1.29
CA VAL A 64 -4.73 6.24 0.95
C VAL A 64 -4.92 6.35 -0.57
N GLY A 65 -4.05 5.71 -1.35
CA GLY A 65 -4.01 5.82 -2.81
C GLY A 65 -5.00 4.93 -3.55
N ASP A 66 -5.14 5.09 -4.87
CA ASP A 66 -6.14 4.35 -5.66
C ASP A 66 -5.86 2.85 -5.71
N ASN A 67 -4.58 2.48 -5.91
CA ASN A 67 -4.24 1.11 -6.31
C ASN A 67 -4.37 0.07 -5.18
N VAL A 68 -4.56 0.53 -3.94
CA VAL A 68 -4.87 -0.36 -2.82
C VAL A 68 -6.34 -0.79 -2.74
N LEU A 69 -7.19 -0.35 -3.68
CA LEU A 69 -8.63 -0.66 -3.72
C LEU A 69 -8.91 -2.16 -3.73
N THR A 70 -8.25 -2.89 -4.64
CA THR A 70 -8.49 -4.32 -4.85
C THR A 70 -7.70 -5.09 -3.80
N PRO A 71 -8.34 -6.00 -3.03
CA PRO A 71 -7.62 -6.92 -2.16
C PRO A 71 -6.61 -7.75 -2.95
N PHE A 72 -5.42 -7.94 -2.39
CA PHE A 72 -4.36 -8.74 -3.01
C PHE A 72 -4.63 -10.24 -2.80
N THR A 73 -5.62 -10.76 -3.53
CA THR A 73 -6.05 -12.17 -3.50
C THR A 73 -6.25 -12.72 -4.91
N ASP A 74 -6.17 -14.05 -5.03
CA ASP A 74 -6.56 -14.76 -6.24
C ASP A 74 -8.03 -14.42 -6.61
N PRO A 75 -8.32 -14.07 -7.88
CA PRO A 75 -9.64 -13.66 -8.31
C PRO A 75 -10.65 -14.82 -8.32
N VAL A 76 -11.84 -14.60 -7.77
CA VAL A 76 -12.95 -15.55 -7.85
C VAL A 76 -13.75 -15.28 -9.12
N ARG A 77 -13.52 -16.12 -10.15
CA ARG A 77 -14.25 -16.05 -11.43
C ARG A 77 -15.70 -16.46 -11.27
N ILE A 78 -16.60 -15.64 -11.80
CA ILE A 78 -18.05 -15.87 -11.81
C ILE A 78 -18.55 -15.72 -13.24
N GLU A 79 -19.14 -16.80 -13.76
CA GLU A 79 -19.79 -16.84 -15.06
C GLU A 79 -21.29 -16.67 -14.91
N GLU A 80 -21.85 -15.64 -15.54
CA GLU A 80 -23.29 -15.43 -15.62
C GLU A 80 -23.80 -15.95 -16.97
N ARG A 81 -24.89 -16.71 -16.93
CA ARG A 81 -25.52 -17.31 -18.10
C ARG A 81 -26.98 -16.91 -18.18
N ASP A 82 -27.51 -16.79 -19.39
CA ASP A 82 -28.95 -16.58 -19.60
C ASP A 82 -29.75 -17.89 -19.43
N ASP A 83 -31.07 -17.80 -19.60
CA ASP A 83 -32.00 -18.92 -19.46
C ASP A 83 -31.74 -20.06 -20.49
N ASP A 84 -31.12 -19.74 -21.62
CA ASP A 84 -30.72 -20.69 -22.67
C ASP A 84 -29.33 -21.30 -22.39
N GLY A 85 -28.65 -20.88 -21.32
CA GLY A 85 -27.34 -21.34 -20.89
C GLY A 85 -26.16 -20.64 -21.58
N ALA A 86 -26.40 -19.61 -22.39
CA ALA A 86 -25.36 -18.87 -23.08
C ALA A 86 -24.62 -17.93 -22.10
N LEU A 87 -23.30 -17.86 -22.21
CA LEU A 87 -22.44 -17.02 -21.37
C LEU A 87 -22.67 -15.53 -21.69
N THR A 88 -23.19 -14.78 -20.73
CA THR A 88 -23.52 -13.36 -20.88
C THR A 88 -22.52 -12.43 -20.20
N ARG A 89 -21.83 -12.90 -19.16
CA ARG A 89 -20.80 -12.14 -18.45
C ARG A 89 -19.78 -13.05 -17.78
N ILE A 90 -18.52 -12.62 -17.76
CA ILE A 90 -17.50 -13.10 -16.83
C ILE A 90 -17.12 -11.92 -15.93
N ARG A 91 -17.24 -12.09 -14.61
CA ARG A 91 -16.78 -11.12 -13.61
C ARG A 91 -15.88 -11.79 -12.58
N TYR A 92 -15.14 -10.98 -11.85
CA TYR A 92 -14.24 -11.42 -10.78
C TYR A 92 -14.59 -10.73 -9.47
N GLU A 93 -14.62 -11.50 -8.39
CA GLU A 93 -14.71 -11.02 -7.02
C GLU A 93 -13.35 -11.18 -6.33
N TYR A 94 -13.03 -10.27 -5.42
CA TYR A 94 -11.77 -10.27 -4.68
C TYR A 94 -12.09 -10.27 -3.18
N PRO A 95 -12.28 -11.45 -2.57
CA PRO A 95 -12.67 -11.56 -1.16
C PRO A 95 -11.62 -10.92 -0.26
N ARG A 96 -12.00 -9.89 0.50
CA ARG A 96 -11.08 -9.14 1.36
C ARG A 96 -10.45 -10.01 2.44
N GLU A 97 -11.19 -11.01 2.93
CA GLU A 97 -10.70 -11.96 3.94
C GLU A 97 -9.51 -12.81 3.47
N ASN A 98 -9.30 -12.90 2.15
CA ASN A 98 -8.22 -13.67 1.53
C ASN A 98 -7.04 -12.78 1.09
N ASP A 99 -7.04 -11.49 1.47
CA ASP A 99 -5.95 -10.57 1.12
C ASP A 99 -4.62 -11.07 1.70
N GLN A 100 -3.76 -11.62 0.84
CA GLN A 100 -2.50 -12.26 1.19
C GLN A 100 -1.50 -11.20 1.72
N LEU A 101 -1.55 -9.99 1.17
CA LEU A 101 -0.65 -8.91 1.55
C LEU A 101 -0.97 -8.40 2.96
N ARG A 102 -2.25 -8.17 3.27
CA ARG A 102 -2.69 -7.60 4.56
C ARG A 102 -2.93 -8.67 5.63
N GLY A 103 -3.42 -9.83 5.24
CA GLY A 103 -3.75 -10.94 6.16
C GLY A 103 -2.53 -11.77 6.56
N ASP A 104 -1.54 -11.90 5.67
CA ASP A 104 -0.40 -12.81 5.88
C ASP A 104 0.95 -12.07 5.91
N VAL A 105 1.32 -11.37 4.83
CA VAL A 105 2.65 -10.74 4.71
C VAL A 105 2.85 -9.60 5.71
N LYS A 106 1.84 -8.74 5.89
CA LYS A 106 1.82 -7.71 6.94
C LYS A 106 2.06 -8.32 8.32
N VAL A 107 1.35 -9.40 8.62
CA VAL A 107 1.42 -10.06 9.93
C VAL A 107 2.83 -10.62 10.18
N LEU A 108 3.46 -11.23 9.18
CA LEU A 108 4.87 -11.67 9.29
C LEU A 108 5.81 -10.51 9.61
N MET A 109 5.71 -9.40 8.86
CA MET A 109 6.59 -8.23 9.05
C MET A 109 6.42 -7.61 10.44
N GLU A 110 5.17 -7.45 10.89
CA GLU A 110 4.87 -6.88 12.21
C GLU A 110 5.33 -7.80 13.35
N GLN A 111 5.15 -9.11 13.22
CA GLN A 111 5.61 -10.07 14.22
C GLN A 111 7.13 -10.16 14.30
N ALA A 112 7.82 -10.03 13.15
CA ALA A 112 9.27 -9.99 13.09
C ALA A 112 9.86 -8.71 13.69
N GLY A 113 9.06 -7.65 13.83
CA GLY A 113 9.52 -6.35 14.31
C GLY A 113 10.32 -5.59 13.26
N VAL A 114 9.85 -5.60 12.00
CA VAL A 114 10.37 -4.71 10.94
C VAL A 114 10.26 -3.25 11.42
N ASP A 115 11.29 -2.44 11.20
CA ASP A 115 11.24 -1.03 11.62
C ASP A 115 10.52 -0.17 10.58
N LEU A 116 10.80 -0.40 9.29
CA LEU A 116 10.29 0.44 8.20
C LEU A 116 9.90 -0.38 6.97
N VAL A 117 8.74 -0.06 6.38
CA VAL A 117 8.28 -0.60 5.10
C VAL A 117 8.12 0.55 4.10
N PHE A 118 8.94 0.55 3.04
CA PHE A 118 8.78 1.42 1.89
C PHE A 118 7.86 0.78 0.85
N ASN A 119 6.90 1.56 0.35
CA ASN A 119 6.05 1.16 -0.75
C ASN A 119 5.85 2.26 -1.82
N GLY A 120 5.12 1.93 -2.87
CA GLY A 120 4.82 2.84 -3.98
C GLY A 120 3.47 2.57 -4.60
N HIS A 121 3.47 2.46 -5.94
CA HIS A 121 2.33 2.11 -6.77
C HIS A 121 1.25 3.19 -6.93
N SER A 122 0.80 3.87 -5.87
CA SER A 122 -0.26 4.90 -5.98
C SER A 122 0.24 6.30 -6.35
N HIS A 123 1.56 6.46 -6.43
CA HIS A 123 2.25 7.70 -6.83
C HIS A 123 1.92 8.87 -5.91
N LEU A 124 1.87 8.59 -4.60
CA LEU A 124 1.66 9.59 -3.56
C LEU A 124 2.76 9.51 -2.49
N TRP A 125 2.72 10.45 -1.56
CA TRP A 125 3.39 10.31 -0.26
C TRP A 125 2.34 10.19 0.84
N ASN A 126 2.51 9.26 1.76
CA ASN A 126 1.78 9.16 3.02
C ASN A 126 2.57 8.26 3.99
N ARG A 127 2.27 8.33 5.27
CA ARG A 127 2.85 7.39 6.25
C ARG A 127 1.88 6.96 7.33
N PHE A 128 2.16 5.81 7.92
CA PHE A 128 1.39 5.18 8.98
C PHE A 128 2.33 4.58 10.01
N HIS A 129 1.83 4.35 11.21
CA HIS A 129 2.54 3.66 12.28
C HIS A 129 1.61 2.59 12.86
N SER A 130 2.06 1.33 12.85
CA SER A 130 1.25 0.23 13.38
C SER A 130 1.39 0.07 14.88
N ALA A 131 0.43 -0.61 15.52
CA ALA A 131 0.50 -0.93 16.93
C ALA A 131 1.68 -1.87 17.29
N ALA A 132 2.25 -2.56 16.29
CA ALA A 132 3.45 -3.38 16.45
C ALA A 132 4.75 -2.56 16.43
N GLY A 133 4.68 -1.26 16.12
CA GLY A 133 5.82 -0.36 16.04
C GLY A 133 6.48 -0.29 14.65
N VAL A 134 5.78 -0.73 13.60
CA VAL A 134 6.29 -0.67 12.22
C VAL A 134 5.84 0.63 11.57
N ASP A 135 6.79 1.38 11.00
CA ASP A 135 6.47 2.52 10.15
C ASP A 135 6.24 2.07 8.70
N TYR A 136 5.15 2.52 8.10
CA TYR A 136 4.86 2.31 6.67
C TYR A 136 4.89 3.65 5.96
N ILE A 137 5.57 3.73 4.83
CA ILE A 137 5.65 4.95 4.05
C ILE A 137 5.53 4.65 2.56
N GLU A 138 4.58 5.30 1.90
CA GLU A 138 4.61 5.44 0.45
C GLU A 138 5.41 6.70 0.14
N THR A 139 6.39 6.58 -0.75
CA THR A 139 7.24 7.72 -1.12
C THR A 139 7.45 7.79 -2.64
N SER A 140 6.36 7.61 -3.39
CA SER A 140 6.40 7.36 -4.84
C SER A 140 5.85 8.50 -5.70
N ASN A 141 5.60 9.69 -5.13
CA ASN A 141 5.11 10.84 -5.89
C ASN A 141 6.24 11.49 -6.71
N VAL A 142 6.34 11.13 -8.00
CA VAL A 142 7.38 11.63 -8.93
C VAL A 142 6.78 12.13 -10.26
N GLY A 143 5.98 13.20 -10.21
CA GLY A 143 5.50 13.92 -11.41
C GLY A 143 4.16 13.45 -11.98
N ASN A 144 3.55 12.42 -11.42
CA ASN A 144 2.11 12.16 -11.55
C ASN A 144 1.56 11.54 -10.24
N ASN A 145 0.23 11.44 -10.11
CA ASN A 145 -0.42 10.76 -8.99
C ASN A 145 -1.71 10.04 -9.44
N TYR A 146 -2.11 8.99 -8.71
CA TYR A 146 -3.41 8.33 -8.91
C TYR A 146 -4.48 8.80 -7.91
N GLY A 147 -4.15 9.77 -7.08
CA GLY A 147 -5.06 10.41 -6.12
C GLY A 147 -4.96 9.84 -4.71
N ALA A 148 -5.45 10.63 -3.76
CA ALA A 148 -5.62 10.24 -2.37
C ALA A 148 -7.12 10.29 -2.01
N PHE A 149 -7.58 9.25 -1.32
CA PHE A 149 -8.99 9.00 -1.05
C PHE A 149 -9.19 8.93 0.45
N THR A 150 -9.22 10.09 1.11
CA THR A 150 -9.52 10.22 2.53
C THR A 150 -10.84 10.98 2.69
N GLU A 151 -11.42 10.98 3.88
CA GLU A 151 -12.56 11.86 4.16
C GLU A 151 -12.21 13.33 3.88
N GLN A 152 -11.01 13.76 4.26
CA GLN A 152 -10.50 15.12 4.02
C GLN A 152 -10.38 15.46 2.53
N SER A 153 -10.00 14.50 1.68
CA SER A 153 -9.90 14.76 0.23
C SER A 153 -11.27 14.91 -0.43
N GLY A 154 -12.35 14.46 0.22
CA GLY A 154 -13.71 14.46 -0.32
C GLY A 154 -13.90 13.55 -1.53
N ARG A 155 -12.90 12.71 -1.85
CA ARG A 155 -12.90 11.78 -2.99
C ARG A 155 -13.10 10.35 -2.49
N SER A 156 -13.75 9.52 -3.31
CA SER A 156 -13.88 8.09 -3.08
C SER A 156 -13.29 7.30 -4.25
N ARG A 157 -12.65 6.18 -3.94
CA ARG A 157 -12.20 5.21 -4.95
C ARG A 157 -13.41 4.67 -5.73
N SER A 158 -13.17 4.20 -6.94
CA SER A 158 -14.22 3.67 -7.81
C SER A 158 -14.58 2.22 -7.44
N VAL A 159 -15.29 2.04 -6.33
CA VAL A 159 -15.81 0.73 -5.91
C VAL A 159 -16.75 0.16 -6.99
N PRO A 160 -16.59 -1.11 -7.40
CA PRO A 160 -17.50 -1.72 -8.36
C PRO A 160 -18.93 -1.75 -7.81
N PRO A 161 -19.95 -1.31 -8.58
CA PRO A 161 -21.35 -1.36 -8.13
C PRO A 161 -21.87 -2.80 -8.07
N PRO A 162 -23.10 -3.08 -7.61
CA PRO A 162 -23.69 -4.42 -7.73
C PRO A 162 -23.60 -4.99 -9.16
N PRO A 163 -23.37 -6.31 -9.33
CA PRO A 163 -23.46 -7.38 -8.33
C PRO A 163 -22.17 -7.73 -7.57
N TRP A 164 -21.14 -6.88 -7.62
CA TRP A 164 -19.93 -7.06 -6.80
C TRP A 164 -20.25 -6.80 -5.33
N ASP A 165 -19.57 -7.51 -4.44
CA ASP A 165 -19.73 -7.32 -3.01
C ASP A 165 -18.97 -6.07 -2.54
N ALA A 166 -19.72 -5.03 -2.14
CA ALA A 166 -19.13 -3.78 -1.70
C ALA A 166 -18.28 -3.92 -0.43
N ASP A 167 -18.52 -4.94 0.40
CA ASP A 167 -17.79 -5.16 1.66
C ASP A 167 -16.32 -5.55 1.44
N ASN A 168 -15.97 -5.98 0.23
CA ASN A 168 -14.59 -6.28 -0.15
C ASN A 168 -13.73 -5.03 -0.37
N TYR A 169 -14.34 -3.85 -0.54
CA TYR A 169 -13.65 -2.66 -1.02
C TYR A 169 -13.76 -1.49 -0.04
N VAL A 170 -12.67 -0.74 0.10
CA VAL A 170 -12.62 0.44 0.96
C VAL A 170 -12.57 1.70 0.11
N ALA A 171 -13.71 2.40 0.04
CA ALA A 171 -13.87 3.58 -0.80
C ALA A 171 -13.03 4.78 -0.35
N GLN A 172 -12.79 4.92 0.96
CA GLN A 172 -12.02 6.01 1.57
C GLN A 172 -11.21 5.49 2.74
N GLY A 173 -10.04 6.09 2.97
CA GLY A 173 -9.08 5.71 4.00
C GLY A 173 -8.14 4.60 3.55
N ASP A 174 -7.50 4.00 4.53
CA ASP A 174 -6.60 2.87 4.36
C ASP A 174 -7.36 1.54 4.49
N PRO A 175 -7.35 0.66 3.47
CA PRO A 175 -7.95 -0.67 3.58
C PRO A 175 -7.30 -1.55 4.66
N GLY A 176 -6.04 -1.26 5.02
CA GLY A 176 -5.30 -1.89 6.12
C GLY A 176 -5.71 -1.41 7.52
N GLY A 177 -6.58 -0.40 7.62
CA GLY A 177 -7.20 0.05 8.87
C GLY A 177 -6.36 1.00 9.73
N LEU A 178 -5.28 1.59 9.20
CA LEU A 178 -4.49 2.60 9.91
C LEU A 178 -4.88 4.02 9.50
N GLU A 179 -4.80 4.95 10.44
CA GLU A 179 -4.96 6.38 10.15
C GLU A 179 -3.66 6.96 9.58
N PRO A 180 -3.71 7.72 8.48
CA PRO A 180 -2.54 8.34 7.90
C PRO A 180 -2.04 9.50 8.77
N ILE A 181 -0.72 9.65 8.89
CA ILE A 181 -0.10 10.62 9.78
C ILE A 181 0.23 11.91 9.04
N VAL A 182 -0.16 13.04 9.64
CA VAL A 182 0.18 14.38 9.14
C VAL A 182 1.69 14.64 9.27
N PRO A 183 2.34 15.18 8.21
CA PRO A 183 3.74 15.59 8.27
C PRO A 183 4.06 16.54 9.44
N THR A 184 5.23 16.36 10.06
CA THR A 184 5.59 17.05 11.31
C THR A 184 6.33 18.36 11.15
N VAL A 185 6.87 18.68 9.96
CA VAL A 185 7.75 19.84 9.75
C VAL A 185 7.04 20.96 8.99
N ASP A 186 6.54 20.68 7.79
CA ASP A 186 5.90 21.67 6.92
C ASP A 186 4.83 21.01 6.03
N PRO A 187 3.71 20.52 6.61
CA PRO A 187 2.70 19.78 5.88
C PRO A 187 2.06 20.62 4.77
N VAL A 188 1.77 19.98 3.63
CA VAL A 188 0.97 20.61 2.57
C VAL A 188 -0.44 20.87 3.08
N LEU A 189 -0.91 22.10 2.93
CA LEU A 189 -2.24 22.51 3.35
C LEU A 189 -3.26 22.32 2.22
N ASP A 190 -4.49 21.98 2.58
CA ASP A 190 -5.61 22.00 1.64
C ASP A 190 -6.13 23.43 1.39
N ALA A 191 -7.15 23.56 0.53
CA ALA A 191 -7.75 24.85 0.18
C ALA A 191 -8.39 25.59 1.36
N SER A 192 -8.67 24.90 2.47
CA SER A 192 -9.19 25.48 3.71
C SER A 192 -8.09 25.79 4.73
N GLY A 193 -6.82 25.54 4.39
CA GLY A 193 -5.66 25.74 5.24
C GLY A 193 -5.44 24.62 6.26
N GLN A 194 -6.09 23.47 6.13
CA GLN A 194 -5.83 22.33 7.02
C GLN A 194 -4.67 21.49 6.50
N PRO A 195 -3.78 20.99 7.38
CA PRO A 195 -2.69 20.13 6.96
C PRO A 195 -3.21 18.79 6.45
N GLN A 196 -2.60 18.28 5.39
CA GLN A 196 -2.98 16.99 4.77
C GLN A 196 -2.01 15.88 5.20
N PRO A 197 -2.50 14.66 5.45
CA PRO A 197 -1.66 13.51 5.78
C PRO A 197 -1.09 12.78 4.56
N TYR A 198 -1.10 13.44 3.40
CA TYR A 198 -0.60 12.90 2.14
C TYR A 198 -0.12 14.01 1.20
N ILE A 199 0.64 13.63 0.18
CA ILE A 199 0.92 14.46 -1.01
C ILE A 199 0.47 13.68 -2.24
N ALA A 200 -0.49 14.22 -2.98
CA ALA A 200 -0.95 13.68 -4.26
C ALA A 200 -1.00 14.83 -5.28
N SER A 201 0.11 15.04 -5.98
CA SER A 201 0.29 16.16 -6.91
C SER A 201 1.03 15.74 -8.16
N ASN A 202 0.75 16.43 -9.28
CA ASN A 202 1.54 16.32 -10.50
C ASN A 202 2.63 17.42 -10.59
N ASP A 203 2.53 18.43 -9.73
CA ASP A 203 3.45 19.57 -9.70
C ASP A 203 4.52 19.41 -8.61
N LEU A 204 4.35 18.45 -7.72
CA LEU A 204 5.27 18.19 -6.62
C LEU A 204 5.90 16.81 -6.82
N THR A 205 7.15 16.69 -6.39
CA THR A 205 7.84 15.43 -6.21
C THR A 205 8.13 15.27 -4.71
N ALA A 206 7.72 14.16 -4.12
CA ALA A 206 8.01 13.83 -2.74
C ALA A 206 8.91 12.61 -2.64
N PHE A 207 9.98 12.69 -1.86
CA PHE A 207 10.93 11.61 -1.66
C PHE A 207 11.41 11.58 -0.21
N SER A 208 11.82 10.40 0.26
CA SER A 208 12.22 10.18 1.64
C SER A 208 13.64 9.63 1.70
N ILE A 209 14.40 10.07 2.70
CA ILE A 209 15.77 9.61 2.97
C ILE A 209 15.80 9.01 4.36
N LEU A 210 16.19 7.74 4.47
CA LEU A 210 16.57 7.11 5.72
C LEU A 210 18.05 7.39 6.01
N ASP A 211 18.33 8.21 7.02
CA ASP A 211 19.66 8.29 7.61
C ASP A 211 19.88 7.06 8.47
N THR A 212 20.65 6.12 7.94
CA THR A 212 20.95 4.92 8.72
C THR A 212 21.74 5.24 9.97
N GLY A 213 22.55 6.30 10.03
CA GLY A 213 23.38 6.64 11.19
C GLY A 213 22.60 6.79 12.50
N ASP A 214 21.49 7.52 12.46
CA ASP A 214 20.64 7.78 13.62
C ASP A 214 19.21 7.21 13.51
N GLY A 215 18.89 6.54 12.39
CA GLY A 215 17.56 5.95 12.16
C GLY A 215 16.47 6.98 11.84
N THR A 216 16.84 8.19 11.42
CA THR A 216 15.88 9.23 11.05
C THR A 216 15.42 9.08 9.61
N VAL A 217 14.11 9.10 9.39
CA VAL A 217 13.51 9.28 8.06
C VAL A 217 13.16 10.75 7.90
N THR A 218 13.69 11.39 6.85
CA THR A 218 13.35 12.76 6.47
C THR A 218 12.73 12.77 5.09
N SER A 219 11.53 13.35 4.97
CA SER A 219 10.82 13.48 3.71
C SER A 219 10.93 14.90 3.17
N TYR A 220 11.18 14.98 1.87
CA TYR A 220 11.40 16.21 1.12
C TYR A 220 10.36 16.37 0.04
N ILE A 221 10.02 17.62 -0.24
CA ILE A 221 9.18 17.99 -1.37
C ILE A 221 9.93 18.94 -2.28
N TYR A 222 9.77 18.75 -3.57
CA TYR A 222 10.34 19.56 -4.64
C TYR A 222 9.24 19.99 -5.59
N ASP A 223 9.12 21.30 -5.83
CA ASP A 223 8.15 21.85 -6.78
C ASP A 223 8.77 21.89 -8.17
N VAL A 224 8.27 21.06 -9.09
CA VAL A 224 8.81 20.95 -10.44
C VAL A 224 8.53 22.19 -11.29
N ARG A 225 7.62 23.06 -10.86
CA ARG A 225 7.32 24.34 -11.51
C ARG A 225 8.35 25.41 -11.17
N GLU A 226 9.10 25.24 -10.08
CA GLU A 226 10.12 26.16 -9.60
C GLU A 226 11.50 25.48 -9.54
N PRO A 227 12.08 25.10 -10.69
CA PRO A 227 13.25 24.21 -10.72
C PRO A 227 14.54 24.79 -10.13
N ASP A 228 14.58 26.11 -9.93
CA ASP A 228 15.71 26.80 -9.30
C ASP A 228 15.63 26.80 -7.76
N GLN A 229 14.50 26.35 -7.18
CA GLN A 229 14.33 26.24 -5.74
C GLN A 229 14.82 24.87 -5.25
N PRO A 230 15.50 24.80 -4.09
CA PRO A 230 15.86 23.53 -3.49
C PRO A 230 14.63 22.79 -2.98
N ALA A 231 14.71 21.46 -2.94
CA ALA A 231 13.77 20.66 -2.17
C ALA A 231 13.83 21.07 -0.69
N HIS A 232 12.67 21.10 -0.01
CA HIS A 232 12.58 21.40 1.42
C HIS A 232 11.99 20.24 2.19
N VAL A 233 12.31 20.17 3.48
CA VAL A 233 11.81 19.13 4.37
C VAL A 233 10.37 19.46 4.76
N PHE A 234 9.48 18.48 4.66
CA PHE A 234 8.10 18.61 5.10
C PHE A 234 7.72 17.61 6.21
N ASP A 235 8.45 16.50 6.34
CA ASP A 235 8.25 15.52 7.41
C ASP A 235 9.58 14.99 7.96
N ARG A 236 9.57 14.60 9.24
CA ARG A 236 10.67 13.90 9.89
C ARG A 236 10.19 13.04 11.05
N PHE A 237 10.69 11.82 11.14
CA PHE A 237 10.48 10.91 12.28
C PHE A 237 11.68 9.99 12.48
N SER A 238 11.78 9.35 13.66
CA SER A 238 12.85 8.40 13.98
C SER A 238 12.27 7.00 14.15
N LEU A 239 12.96 6.00 13.61
CA LEU A 239 12.64 4.57 13.76
C LEU A 239 13.03 4.00 15.13
N SER A 240 13.70 4.81 15.97
CA SER A 240 14.12 4.42 17.32
C SER A 240 13.55 5.36 18.37
N ASP A 241 13.04 4.79 19.46
CA ASP A 241 12.75 5.55 20.68
C ASP A 241 14.06 6.20 21.18
N PRO A 242 14.13 7.53 21.40
CA PRO A 242 15.35 8.21 21.85
C PRO A 242 15.81 7.80 23.26
N ASP A 243 14.97 7.10 24.02
CA ASP A 243 15.25 6.62 25.38
C ASP A 243 15.64 5.14 25.39
N GLY A 244 16.76 4.80 24.74
CA GLY A 244 17.32 3.45 24.60
C GLY A 244 17.66 2.70 25.90
N GLU A 245 16.69 2.42 26.78
CA GLU A 245 16.77 1.37 27.80
C GLU A 245 16.16 0.04 27.32
N GLY A 246 15.47 0.03 26.18
CA GLY A 246 14.88 -1.16 25.58
C GLY A 246 15.74 -1.78 24.48
N GLY A 247 17.01 -2.12 24.75
CA GLY A 247 17.76 -2.97 23.83
C GLY A 247 16.94 -4.22 23.44
N ARG A 248 16.93 -4.61 22.15
CA ARG A 248 16.19 -5.75 21.58
C ARG A 248 16.38 -7.10 22.30
N GLY A 249 17.22 -7.17 23.34
CA GLY A 249 17.43 -8.34 24.19
C GLY A 249 16.32 -8.68 25.21
N GLY A 250 15.20 -7.95 25.20
CA GLY A 250 14.13 -8.10 26.22
C GLY A 250 12.79 -8.69 25.74
N ARG A 251 12.55 -8.95 24.45
CA ARG A 251 11.24 -9.41 23.97
C ARG A 251 11.21 -10.94 23.81
N ASN A 252 10.79 -11.59 24.91
CA ASN A 252 10.30 -12.97 25.10
C ASN A 252 10.85 -14.15 24.26
N ARG A 253 11.44 -15.09 25.02
CA ARG A 253 11.28 -16.53 24.82
C ARG A 253 9.81 -16.95 24.86
#